data_AF-A0A8J4VV80-F1
#
_entry.id   AF-A0A8J4VV80-F1
#
_cell.length_a   1.000
_cell.length_b   1.000
_cell.length_c   1.000
_cell.angle_alpha   90.00
_cell.angle_beta   90.00
_cell.angle_gamma   90.00
#
_symmetry.space_group_name_H-M   'P 1'
#
loop_
_entity.id
_entity.type
_entity.pdbx_description
1 polymer ?
#
loop_
_entity_poly.entity_id
_entity_poly.type
_entity_poly.pdbx_seq_one_letter_code
_entity_poly.pdbx_strand_id
1 'polypeptide(L)'
;MRPDVWRLLLGYAPPNSDGKEGVLRRKLLEYLGCVSQYYDIPDTERSDDEINILCQIAIDYCPRTVADVSFFLEPQVQKSLERILYTWAIRHPASGYVQGINVLATPFLVVFLSE
;
A
#
# COMPACT_ATOMS: atom_id res chain seq x y z
N MET A 1 20.32 4.97 -0.02
CA MET A 1 20.31 6.32 0.62
C MET A 1 18.90 6.90 0.75
N ARG A 2 18.15 7.12 -0.35
CA ARG A 2 16.78 7.67 -0.29
C ARG A 2 15.79 6.85 0.57
N PRO A 3 15.76 5.50 0.50
CA PRO A 3 14.86 4.68 1.32
C PRO A 3 15.07 4.86 2.83
N ASP A 4 16.32 4.88 3.28
CA ASP A 4 16.65 5.04 4.71
C ASP A 4 16.30 6.42 5.24
N VAL A 5 16.56 7.47 4.46
CA VAL A 5 16.21 8.84 4.83
C VAL A 5 14.69 8.99 4.95
N TRP A 6 13.92 8.41 4.03
CA TRP A 6 12.46 8.43 4.11
C TRP A 6 11.94 7.65 5.31
N ARG A 7 12.52 6.47 5.61
CA ARG A 7 12.16 5.70 6.82
C ARG A 7 12.40 6.50 8.11
N LEU A 8 13.44 7.33 8.16
CA LEU A 8 13.73 8.19 9.30
C LEU A 8 12.80 9.42 9.37
N LEU A 9 12.62 10.14 8.26
CA LEU A 9 11.80 11.36 8.19
C LEU A 9 10.32 11.09 8.48
N LEU A 10 9.81 9.94 8.05
CA LEU A 10 8.44 9.51 8.31
C LEU A 10 8.25 8.93 9.71
N GLY A 11 9.31 8.85 10.53
CA GLY A 11 9.28 8.18 11.83
C GLY A 11 9.00 6.68 11.74
N TYR A 12 9.22 6.07 10.58
CA TYR A 12 8.96 4.66 10.37
C TYR A 12 10.01 3.78 11.06
N ALA A 13 11.27 4.22 11.07
CA ALA A 13 12.38 3.59 11.77
C ALA A 13 12.94 4.52 12.86
N PRO A 14 13.35 3.98 14.02
CA PRO A 14 14.05 4.78 15.02
C PRO A 14 15.39 5.29 14.46
N PRO A 15 15.86 6.47 14.91
CA PRO A 15 17.18 6.99 14.54
C PRO A 15 18.33 6.13 15.08
N ASN A 16 18.05 5.32 16.11
CA ASN A 16 18.98 4.34 16.63
C ASN A 16 18.97 3.08 15.76
N SER A 17 20.13 2.69 15.23
CA SER A 17 20.29 1.46 14.45
C SER A 17 19.98 0.20 15.27
N ASP A 18 20.23 0.27 16.58
CA ASP A 18 19.96 -0.80 17.53
C ASP A 18 18.45 -1.01 17.68
N GLY A 19 17.96 -2.14 17.16
CA GLY A 19 16.53 -2.48 17.16
C GLY A 19 15.72 -2.01 15.93
N LYS A 20 16.33 -1.31 14.95
CA LYS A 20 15.65 -0.93 13.69
C LYS A 20 15.04 -2.16 13.00
N GLU A 21 15.82 -3.23 12.86
CA GLU A 21 15.38 -4.46 12.21
C GLU A 21 14.22 -5.14 12.96
N GLY A 22 14.26 -5.15 14.30
CA GLY A 22 13.17 -5.69 15.11
C GLY A 22 11.86 -4.92 14.96
N VAL A 23 11.92 -3.58 14.92
CA VAL A 23 10.74 -2.73 14.71
C VAL A 23 10.18 -2.93 13.30
N LEU A 24 11.04 -2.97 12.27
CA LEU A 24 10.64 -3.20 10.89
C LEU A 24 9.98 -4.58 10.73
N ARG A 25 10.56 -5.62 11.32
CA ARG A 25 10.03 -6.98 11.26
C ARG A 25 8.67 -7.10 11.94
N ARG A 26 8.46 -6.44 13.08
CA ARG A 26 7.15 -6.38 13.73
C ARG A 26 6.11 -5.70 12.85
N LYS A 27 6.44 -4.53 12.27
CA LYS A 27 5.53 -3.82 11.35
C LYS A 27 5.21 -4.63 10.08
N LEU A 28 6.19 -5.39 9.57
CA LEU A 28 5.98 -6.28 8.43
C LEU A 28 5.01 -7.42 8.79
N LEU A 29 5.17 -8.03 9.97
CA LEU A 29 4.27 -9.08 10.45
C LEU A 29 2.85 -8.55 10.68
N GLU A 30 2.70 -7.35 11.23
CA GLU A 30 1.40 -6.68 11.37
C GLU A 30 0.74 -6.46 10.00
N TYR A 31 1.50 -5.97 9.02
CA TYR A 31 0.99 -5.80 7.65
C TYR A 31 0.56 -7.13 7.04
N LEU A 32 1.37 -8.19 7.15
CA LEU A 32 1.02 -9.52 6.63
C LEU A 32 -0.22 -10.09 7.31
N GLY A 33 -0.38 -9.87 8.62
CA GLY A 33 -1.59 -10.24 9.35
C GLY A 33 -2.82 -9.51 8.81
N CYS A 34 -2.73 -8.20 8.58
CA CYS A 34 -3.82 -7.43 7.97
C CYS A 34 -4.15 -7.93 6.56
N VAL A 35 -3.14 -8.20 5.73
CA VAL A 35 -3.36 -8.72 4.37
C VAL A 35 -4.10 -10.05 4.41
N SER A 36 -3.65 -10.99 5.25
CA SER A 36 -4.30 -12.29 5.38
C SER A 36 -5.73 -12.19 5.90
N GLN A 37 -6.02 -11.18 6.74
CA GLN A 37 -7.34 -11.00 7.33
C GLN A 37 -8.34 -10.29 6.39
N TYR A 38 -7.87 -9.32 5.60
CA TYR A 38 -8.74 -8.45 4.80
C TYR A 38 -8.62 -8.69 3.29
N TYR A 39 -7.42 -8.97 2.78
CA TYR A 39 -7.20 -9.09 1.34
C TYR A 39 -7.37 -10.55 0.86
N ASP A 40 -6.82 -11.53 1.58
CA ASP A 40 -6.88 -12.96 1.21
C ASP A 40 -8.21 -13.64 1.62
N ILE A 41 -9.31 -12.89 1.58
CA ILE A 41 -10.67 -13.41 1.78
C ILE A 41 -11.34 -13.68 0.42
N PRO A 42 -12.19 -14.72 0.31
CA PRO A 42 -12.91 -14.99 -0.92
C PRO A 42 -13.89 -13.84 -1.23
N ASP A 43 -14.03 -13.51 -2.52
CA ASP A 43 -14.92 -12.45 -3.01
C ASP A 43 -16.37 -12.60 -2.53
N THR A 44 -16.78 -13.82 -2.18
CA THR A 44 -18.12 -14.17 -1.66
C THR A 44 -18.37 -13.70 -0.22
N GLU A 45 -17.30 -13.43 0.54
CA GLU A 45 -17.36 -12.91 1.90
C GLU A 45 -17.17 -11.39 1.96
N ARG A 46 -16.86 -10.75 0.81
CA ARG A 46 -16.68 -9.30 0.74
C ARG A 46 -18.02 -8.57 0.74
N SER A 47 -18.09 -7.51 1.53
CA SER A 47 -19.25 -6.61 1.53
C SER A 47 -19.32 -5.80 0.23
N ASP A 48 -20.51 -5.34 -0.15
CA ASP A 48 -20.71 -4.47 -1.31
C ASP A 48 -19.85 -3.21 -1.24
N ASP A 49 -19.61 -2.68 -0.04
CA ASP A 49 -18.74 -1.54 0.20
C ASP A 49 -17.27 -1.85 -0.13
N GLU A 50 -16.79 -3.05 0.21
CA GLU A 50 -15.41 -3.49 -0.05
C GLU A 50 -15.18 -3.73 -1.55
N ILE A 51 -16.19 -4.28 -2.23
CA ILE A 51 -16.18 -4.44 -3.69
C ILE A 51 -16.17 -3.07 -4.37
N ASN A 52 -16.96 -2.11 -3.88
CA ASN A 52 -16.95 -0.74 -4.39
C ASN A 52 -15.58 -0.07 -4.21
N ILE A 53 -14.92 -0.25 -3.05
CA ILE A 53 -13.56 0.24 -2.81
C ILE A 53 -12.57 -0.35 -3.81
N LEU A 54 -12.59 -1.67 -4.03
CA LEU A 54 -11.71 -2.34 -5.00
C LEU A 54 -11.94 -1.83 -6.43
N CYS A 55 -13.20 -1.70 -6.83
CA CYS A 55 -13.56 -1.13 -8.12
C CYS A 55 -13.03 0.31 -8.29
N GLN A 56 -13.16 1.16 -7.27
CA GLN A 56 -12.63 2.52 -7.31
C GLN A 56 -11.11 2.54 -7.44
N ILE A 57 -10.40 1.72 -6.66
CA ILE A 57 -8.94 1.61 -6.74
C ILE A 57 -8.51 1.18 -8.14
N ALA A 58 -9.16 0.16 -8.72
CA ALA A 58 -8.87 -0.33 -10.06
C ALA A 58 -9.12 0.74 -11.14
N ILE A 59 -10.21 1.50 -11.02
CA ILE A 59 -10.59 2.57 -11.97
C ILE A 59 -9.64 3.77 -11.89
N ASP A 60 -9.18 4.16 -10.71
CA ASP A 60 -8.26 5.29 -10.56
C ASP A 60 -6.83 4.93 -10.96
N TYR A 61 -6.39 3.73 -10.59
CA TYR A 61 -5.02 3.31 -10.81
C TYR A 61 -4.75 2.90 -12.27
N CYS A 62 -5.64 2.12 -12.90
CA CYS A 62 -5.39 1.48 -14.20
C CYS A 62 -5.28 2.44 -15.41
N PRO A 63 -6.06 3.55 -15.52
CA PRO A 63 -5.98 4.44 -16.68
C PRO A 63 -5.50 5.87 -16.38
N ARG A 64 -5.49 6.35 -15.12
CA ARG A 64 -5.44 7.80 -14.84
C ARG A 64 -4.16 8.29 -14.19
N THR A 65 -3.35 7.43 -13.57
CA THR A 65 -2.28 7.90 -12.68
C THR A 65 -0.87 7.76 -13.26
N VAL A 66 -0.57 6.69 -14.01
CA VAL A 66 0.80 6.48 -14.53
C VAL A 66 0.84 5.65 -15.83
N ALA A 67 0.09 6.07 -16.86
CA ALA A 67 0.15 5.41 -18.17
C ALA A 67 1.52 5.57 -18.90
N ASP A 68 2.37 6.48 -18.43
CA ASP A 68 3.61 6.87 -19.11
C ASP A 68 4.86 6.14 -18.58
N VAL A 69 4.73 5.30 -17.54
CA VAL A 69 5.87 4.60 -16.93
C VAL A 69 5.59 3.11 -16.90
N SER A 70 6.34 2.34 -17.71
CA SER A 70 6.19 0.87 -17.86
C SER A 70 6.26 0.10 -16.54
N PHE A 71 6.89 0.67 -15.51
CA PHE A 71 6.95 0.11 -14.17
C PHE A 71 5.57 -0.13 -13.53
N PHE A 72 4.60 0.76 -13.75
CA PHE A 72 3.26 0.61 -13.17
C PHE A 72 2.31 -0.27 -14.00
N LEU A 73 2.75 -0.64 -15.21
CA LEU A 73 2.05 -1.63 -16.03
C LEU A 73 2.36 -3.07 -15.58
N GLU A 74 3.42 -3.27 -14.78
CA GLU A 74 3.81 -4.58 -14.27
C GLU A 74 2.74 -5.12 -13.31
N PRO A 75 2.07 -6.26 -13.61
CA PRO A 75 0.97 -6.80 -12.79
C PRO A 75 1.34 -7.03 -11.32
N GLN A 76 2.63 -7.30 -11.02
CA GLN A 76 3.09 -7.43 -9.64
C GLN A 76 3.02 -6.11 -8.86
N VAL A 77 3.37 -4.99 -9.52
CA VAL A 77 3.31 -3.64 -8.92
C VAL A 77 1.85 -3.23 -8.76
N GLN A 78 1.00 -3.53 -9.74
CA GLN A 78 -0.43 -3.25 -9.68
C GLN A 78 -1.10 -3.93 -8.48
N LYS A 79 -0.90 -5.25 -8.34
CA LYS A 79 -1.41 -6.03 -7.21
C LYS A 79 -0.86 -5.54 -5.88
N SER A 80 0.42 -5.17 -5.84
CA SER A 80 1.04 -4.67 -4.61
C SER A 80 0.43 -3.36 -4.16
N LEU A 81 0.19 -2.43 -5.09
CA LEU A 81 -0.42 -1.14 -4.77
C LEU A 81 -1.90 -1.29 -4.41
N GLU A 82 -2.66 -2.09 -5.17
CA GLU A 82 -4.06 -2.38 -4.89
C GLU A 82 -4.23 -2.91 -3.46
N ARG A 83 -3.41 -3.89 -3.08
CA ARG A 83 -3.39 -4.46 -1.73
C ARG A 83 -3.09 -3.42 -0.66
N ILE A 84 -2.14 -2.52 -0.89
CA ILE A 84 -1.79 -1.44 0.06
C ILE A 84 -2.96 -0.47 0.23
N LEU A 85 -3.53 0.00 -0.88
CA LEU A 85 -4.64 0.96 -0.88
C LEU A 85 -5.90 0.36 -0.25
N TYR A 86 -6.20 -0.89 -0.58
CA TYR A 86 -7.33 -1.62 -0.01
C TYR A 86 -7.15 -1.83 1.49
N THR A 87 -5.99 -2.34 1.93
CA THR A 87 -5.69 -2.53 3.37
C THR A 87 -5.77 -1.20 4.13
N TRP A 88 -5.36 -0.10 3.51
CA TRP A 88 -5.47 1.23 4.11
C TRP A 88 -6.93 1.68 4.24
N ALA A 89 -7.74 1.49 3.19
CA ALA A 89 -9.15 1.88 3.16
C ALA A 89 -9.99 1.14 4.21
N ILE A 90 -9.81 -0.18 4.33
CA ILE A 90 -10.52 -1.00 5.33
C ILE A 90 -10.15 -0.58 6.77
N ARG A 91 -8.90 -0.18 7.00
CA ARG A 91 -8.44 0.29 8.30
C ARG A 91 -8.95 1.69 8.67
N HIS A 92 -9.41 2.47 7.70
CA HIS A 92 -9.93 3.83 7.90
C HIS A 92 -11.35 3.94 7.35
N PRO A 93 -12.34 3.24 7.94
CA PRO A 93 -13.70 3.18 7.41
C PRO A 93 -14.39 4.55 7.36
N ALA A 94 -13.98 5.51 8.19
CA ALA A 94 -14.50 6.87 8.15
C ALA A 94 -14.09 7.67 6.89
N SER A 95 -12.98 7.30 6.25
CA SER A 95 -12.50 7.92 5.02
C SER A 95 -12.73 7.05 3.80
N GLY A 96 -12.61 5.73 3.94
CA GLY A 96 -12.62 4.80 2.81
C GLY A 96 -11.48 5.08 1.84
N TYR A 97 -11.58 4.60 0.61
CA TYR A 97 -10.66 5.01 -0.45
C TYR A 97 -11.10 6.36 -1.04
N VAL A 98 -10.17 7.31 -1.10
CA VAL A 98 -10.41 8.65 -1.67
C VAL A 98 -9.46 8.87 -2.84
N GLN A 99 -10.03 9.35 -3.94
CA GLN A 99 -9.27 9.70 -5.15
C GLN A 99 -8.12 10.65 -4.80
N GLY A 100 -6.89 10.26 -5.16
CA GLY A 100 -5.65 10.99 -4.85
C GLY A 100 -4.72 10.27 -3.86
N ILE A 101 -5.24 9.34 -3.05
CA ILE A 101 -4.40 8.53 -2.14
C ILE A 101 -3.47 7.60 -2.94
N ASN A 102 -3.93 7.11 -4.08
CA ASN A 102 -3.12 6.40 -5.07
C ASN A 102 -1.88 7.22 -5.49
N VAL A 103 -2.04 8.52 -5.78
CA VAL A 103 -0.93 9.41 -6.16
C VAL A 103 0.08 9.56 -5.04
N LEU A 104 -0.38 9.59 -3.78
CA LEU A 104 0.50 9.67 -2.61
C LEU A 104 1.29 8.37 -2.39
N ALA A 105 0.69 7.21 -2.66
CA ALA A 105 1.31 5.91 -2.47
C ALA A 105 2.38 5.58 -3.54
N THR A 106 2.18 6.05 -4.77
CA THR A 106 3.08 5.87 -5.93
C THR A 106 4.56 6.21 -5.65
N PRO A 107 4.93 7.40 -5.13
CA PRO A 107 6.33 7.74 -4.87
C PRO A 107 6.96 6.86 -3.78
N PHE A 108 6.19 6.40 -2.78
CA PHE A 108 6.72 5.47 -1.78
C PHE A 108 7.13 4.15 -2.41
N LEU A 109 6.30 3.59 -3.30
CA LEU A 109 6.66 2.35 -4.02
C LEU A 109 7.93 2.52 -4.85
N VAL A 110 8.04 3.61 -5.62
CA VAL A 110 9.22 3.87 -6.45
C VAL A 110 10.47 4.03 -5.59
N VAL A 111 10.40 4.79 -4.50
CA VAL A 111 11.54 5.02 -3.61
C VAL A 111 11.96 3.74 -2.90
N PHE A 112 11.02 2.93 -2.38
CA PHE A 112 11.34 1.71 -1.65
C PHE A 112 11.72 0.52 -2.53
N LEU A 113 11.25 0.45 -3.78
CA LEU A 113 11.67 -0.57 -4.76
C LEU A 113 12.98 -0.22 -5.48
N SER A 114 13.47 1.02 -5.32
CA SER A 114 14.80 1.44 -5.77
C SER A 114 15.89 1.21 -4.71
N GLU A 115 15.61 0.46 -3.65
CA GLU A 115 16.58 -0.05 -2.66
C GLU A 115 17.34 -1.25 -3.24
#